data_AF-A0A1T5BMG7-F1
#
_entry.id   AF-A0A1T5BMG7-F1
#
_cell.length_a   1.000
_cell.length_b   1.000
_cell.length_c   1.000
_cell.angle_alpha   90.00
_cell.angle_beta   90.00
_cell.angle_gamma   90.00
#
_symmetry.space_group_name_H-M   'P 1'
#
loop_
_entity.id
_entity.type
_entity.pdbx_description
1 polymer ?
#
loop_
_entity_poly.entity_id
_entity_poly.type
_entity_poly.pdbx_seq_one_letter_code
_entity_poly.pdbx_strand_id
1 'polypeptide(L)'
;MLKVYGSRKCPDCTEIEKNFNELGIEYEFADITEELADLKAFLKIRDTDTVFDPIRGTGGIGIPACVDEDGQIFLDWKSYLKKLGKEPVSMASNGASCSIDGKGC
;
A
#
# COMPACT_ATOMS: atom_id res chain seq x y z
N MET A 1 8.70 -13.37 1.74
CA MET A 1 8.84 -12.11 2.47
C MET A 1 7.81 -11.12 1.93
N LEU A 2 7.07 -10.43 2.82
CA LEU A 2 6.03 -9.47 2.45
C LEU A 2 6.65 -8.26 1.72
N LYS A 3 6.08 -7.85 0.59
CA LYS A 3 6.53 -6.67 -0.17
C LYS A 3 5.45 -5.61 -0.22
N VAL A 4 5.80 -4.37 0.03
CA VAL A 4 4.89 -3.22 0.03
C VAL A 4 5.34 -2.23 -1.03
N TYR A 5 4.51 -2.02 -2.04
CA TYR A 5 4.68 -0.97 -3.04
C TYR A 5 3.97 0.30 -2.58
N GLY A 6 4.71 1.39 -2.50
CA GLY A 6 4.18 2.65 -2.03
C GLY A 6 5.08 3.83 -2.34
N SER A 7 4.78 4.96 -1.72
CA SER A 7 5.64 6.14 -1.76
C SER A 7 5.68 6.78 -0.39
N ARG A 8 6.86 7.17 0.08
CA ARG A 8 7.03 7.95 1.33
C ARG A 8 6.41 9.35 1.26
N LYS A 9 5.94 9.77 0.07
CA LYS A 9 5.17 11.00 -0.13
C LYS A 9 3.67 10.80 0.10
N CYS A 10 3.21 9.54 0.23
CA CYS A 10 1.82 9.18 0.50
C CYS A 10 1.64 8.95 2.01
N PRO A 11 0.67 9.63 2.65
CA PRO A 11 0.44 9.49 4.09
C PRO A 11 0.04 8.06 4.48
N ASP A 12 -0.82 7.39 3.69
CA ASP A 12 -1.22 6.00 3.92
C ASP A 12 -0.03 5.02 3.85
N CYS A 13 0.92 5.25 2.93
CA CYS A 13 2.13 4.45 2.83
C CYS A 13 3.05 4.63 4.05
N THR A 14 3.12 5.85 4.59
CA THR A 14 3.86 6.11 5.83
C THR A 14 3.16 5.46 7.04
N GLU A 15 1.83 5.41 7.04
CA GLU A 15 1.03 4.76 8.10
C GLU A 15 1.30 3.25 8.15
N ILE A 16 1.26 2.55 7.01
CA ILE A 16 1.56 1.11 6.96
C ILE A 16 3.01 0.82 7.37
N GLU A 17 3.99 1.61 6.91
CA GLU A 17 5.39 1.44 7.30
C GLU A 17 5.54 1.52 8.81
N LYS A 18 5.03 2.57 9.45
CA LYS A 18 5.10 2.72 10.92
C LYS A 18 4.46 1.55 11.65
N ASN A 19 3.26 1.16 11.23
CA ASN A 19 2.53 0.04 11.83
C ASN A 19 3.33 -1.26 11.73
N PHE A 20 3.89 -1.56 10.56
CA PHE A 20 4.64 -2.80 10.36
C PHE A 20 5.94 -2.79 11.16
N ASN A 21 6.65 -1.66 11.25
CA ASN A 21 7.84 -1.52 12.08
C ASN A 21 7.52 -1.68 13.58
N GLU A 22 6.50 -0.99 14.11
CA GLU A 22 6.13 -1.09 15.54
C GLU A 22 5.63 -2.49 15.92
N LEU A 23 4.94 -3.15 15.02
CA LEU A 23 4.41 -4.50 15.23
C LEU A 23 5.43 -5.60 14.96
N GLY A 24 6.65 -5.26 14.53
CA GLY A 24 7.73 -6.19 14.21
C GLY A 24 7.43 -7.10 13.03
N ILE A 25 6.68 -6.61 12.05
CA ILE A 25 6.36 -7.34 10.81
C ILE A 25 7.53 -7.13 9.85
N GLU A 26 8.13 -8.22 9.36
CA GLU A 26 9.17 -8.13 8.34
C GLU A 26 8.56 -7.88 6.96
N TYR A 27 9.03 -6.83 6.29
CA TYR A 27 8.58 -6.48 4.95
C TYR A 27 9.68 -5.74 4.17
N GLU A 28 9.60 -5.79 2.84
CA GLU A 28 10.37 -4.97 1.93
C GLU A 28 9.52 -3.80 1.43
N PHE A 29 9.99 -2.56 1.63
CA PHE A 29 9.34 -1.39 1.06
C PHE A 29 9.94 -1.02 -0.29
N ALA A 30 9.13 -1.06 -1.33
CA ALA A 30 9.46 -0.63 -2.69
C ALA A 30 8.88 0.76 -2.95
N ASP A 31 9.74 1.78 -2.94
CA ASP A 31 9.32 3.16 -3.18
C ASP A 31 9.24 3.45 -4.69
N ILE A 32 8.00 3.49 -5.20
CA ILE A 32 7.73 3.70 -6.63
C ILE A 32 8.02 5.13 -7.10
N THR A 33 8.36 6.05 -6.18
CA THR A 33 8.72 7.44 -6.50
C THR A 33 10.22 7.69 -6.52
N GLU A 34 11.01 6.77 -5.99
CA GLU A 34 12.46 6.83 -5.94
C GLU A 34 13.09 5.90 -7.00
N GLU A 35 12.56 4.69 -7.16
CA GLU A 35 13.14 3.66 -8.03
C GLU A 35 12.21 3.30 -9.21
N LEU A 36 12.68 3.53 -10.45
CA LEU A 36 11.91 3.19 -11.66
C LEU A 36 11.68 1.68 -11.83
N ALA A 37 12.59 0.85 -11.30
CA ALA A 37 12.45 -0.60 -11.31
C ALA A 37 11.23 -1.05 -10.48
N ASP A 38 11.05 -0.44 -9.31
CA ASP A 38 9.90 -0.68 -8.44
C ASP A 38 8.61 -0.16 -9.05
N LEU A 39 8.63 1.03 -9.65
CA LEU A 39 7.48 1.55 -10.39
C LEU A 39 7.07 0.58 -11.52
N LYS A 40 8.03 0.08 -12.30
CA LYS A 40 7.74 -0.89 -13.38
C LYS A 40 7.16 -2.19 -12.84
N ALA A 41 7.67 -2.70 -11.72
CA ALA A 41 7.14 -3.90 -11.08
C ALA A 41 5.72 -3.67 -10.56
N PHE A 42 5.47 -2.52 -9.91
CA PHE A 42 4.15 -2.11 -9.44
C PHE A 42 3.14 -1.96 -10.59
N LEU A 43 3.51 -1.28 -11.68
CA LEU A 43 2.63 -1.13 -12.84
C LEU A 43 2.24 -2.48 -13.44
N LYS A 44 3.17 -3.44 -13.50
CA LYS A 44 2.87 -4.80 -13.97
C LYS A 44 1.76 -5.43 -13.14
N ILE A 45 1.85 -5.42 -11.82
CA ILE A 45 0.81 -6.01 -10.96
C ILE A 45 -0.49 -5.20 -11.00
N ARG A 46 -0.40 -3.87 -11.06
CA ARG A 46 -1.55 -2.96 -11.15
C ARG A 46 -2.38 -3.20 -12.40
N ASP A 47 -1.74 -3.41 -13.54
CA ASP A 47 -2.41 -3.63 -14.83
C ASP A 47 -2.96 -5.05 -14.98
N THR A 48 -2.41 -6.04 -14.29
CA THR A 48 -2.83 -7.44 -14.47
C THR A 48 -3.75 -7.97 -13.37
N ASP A 49 -3.58 -7.55 -12.11
CA ASP A 49 -4.29 -8.16 -10.99
C ASP A 49 -5.70 -7.59 -10.78
N THR A 50 -6.67 -8.45 -10.49
CA THR A 50 -8.08 -8.03 -10.32
C THR A 50 -8.33 -7.15 -9.11
N VAL A 51 -7.44 -7.15 -8.10
CA VAL A 51 -7.61 -6.30 -6.91
C VAL A 51 -7.63 -4.80 -7.24
N PHE A 52 -7.03 -4.42 -8.36
CA PHE A 52 -6.99 -3.03 -8.84
C PHE A 52 -8.16 -2.63 -9.73
N ASP A 53 -9.02 -3.57 -10.13
CA ASP A 53 -10.18 -3.28 -10.98
C ASP A 53 -11.06 -2.11 -10.48
N PRO A 54 -11.40 -2.00 -9.18
CA PRO A 54 -12.19 -0.87 -8.67
C PRO A 54 -11.46 0.49 -8.71
N ILE A 55 -10.13 0.49 -8.90
CA ILE A 55 -9.28 1.70 -8.93
C ILE A 55 -8.95 2.09 -10.37
N ARG A 56 -9.00 1.14 -11.32
CA ARG A 56 -8.74 1.42 -12.73
C ARG A 56 -9.76 2.42 -13.26
N GLY A 57 -9.27 3.44 -13.96
CA GLY A 57 -10.12 4.49 -14.54
C GLY A 57 -10.63 5.55 -13.54
N THR A 58 -10.39 5.41 -12.24
CA THR A 58 -10.82 6.42 -11.25
C THR A 58 -9.81 7.56 -11.06
N GLY A 59 -8.59 7.41 -11.60
CA GLY A 59 -7.47 8.30 -11.36
C GLY A 59 -6.69 7.99 -10.07
N GLY A 60 -7.13 7.01 -9.28
CA GLY A 60 -6.41 6.52 -8.11
C GLY A 60 -5.15 5.72 -8.49
N ILE A 61 -4.09 5.84 -7.70
CA ILE A 61 -2.83 5.11 -7.91
C ILE A 61 -2.97 3.66 -7.43
N GLY A 62 -3.67 3.44 -6.31
CA GLY A 62 -3.81 2.11 -5.68
C GLY A 62 -2.62 1.72 -4.80
N ILE A 63 -2.04 2.68 -4.08
CA ILE A 63 -1.01 2.44 -3.06
C ILE A 63 -1.56 2.81 -1.67
N PRO A 64 -1.08 2.17 -0.59
CA PRO A 64 -0.10 1.09 -0.56
C PRO A 64 -0.66 -0.23 -1.10
N ALA A 65 0.14 -0.97 -1.89
CA ALA A 65 -0.19 -2.30 -2.38
C ALA A 65 0.78 -3.32 -1.79
N CYS A 66 0.24 -4.35 -1.13
CA CYS A 66 1.01 -5.38 -0.47
C CYS A 66 0.97 -6.68 -1.27
N VAL A 67 2.09 -7.40 -1.27
CA VAL A 67 2.24 -8.72 -1.90
C VAL A 67 2.80 -9.66 -0.85
N ASP A 68 2.02 -10.65 -0.45
CA ASP A 68 2.48 -11.63 0.54
C ASP A 68 3.47 -12.64 -0.07
N GLU A 69 3.89 -13.61 0.74
CA GLU A 69 4.87 -14.62 0.34
C GLU A 69 4.34 -15.61 -0.72
N ASP A 70 3.02 -15.81 -0.79
CA ASP A 70 2.34 -16.61 -1.82
C ASP A 70 2.14 -15.82 -3.13
N GLY A 71 2.45 -14.52 -3.14
CA GLY A 71 2.25 -13.64 -4.27
C GLY A 71 0.82 -13.09 -4.38
N GLN A 72 -0.02 -13.28 -3.37
CA GLN A 72 -1.34 -12.68 -3.30
C GLN A 72 -1.21 -11.18 -3.04
N ILE A 73 -1.89 -10.40 -3.88
CA ILE A 73 -1.87 -8.95 -3.81
C ILE A 73 -3.10 -8.47 -3.03
N PHE A 74 -2.89 -7.55 -2.10
CA PHE A 74 -3.95 -6.92 -1.34
C PHE A 74 -3.65 -5.45 -1.05
N LEU A 75 -4.70 -4.63 -0.99
CA LEU A 75 -4.60 -3.19 -0.76
C LEU A 75 -4.99 -2.81 0.67
N ASP A 76 -5.84 -3.62 1.31
CA ASP A 76 -6.31 -3.38 2.67
C ASP A 76 -5.39 -4.03 3.71
N TRP A 77 -4.30 -3.33 4.04
CA TRP A 77 -3.34 -3.76 5.05
C TRP A 77 -3.93 -3.79 6.47
N LYS A 78 -4.98 -3.01 6.74
CA LYS A 78 -5.68 -3.00 8.03
C LYS A 78 -6.38 -4.33 8.32
N SER A 79 -7.05 -4.91 7.32
CA SER A 79 -7.63 -6.25 7.45
C SER A 79 -6.55 -7.33 7.54
N TYR A 80 -5.40 -7.15 6.88
CA TYR A 80 -4.26 -8.05 7.02
C TYR A 80 -3.74 -8.08 8.48
N LEU A 81 -3.56 -6.92 9.12
CA LEU A 81 -3.19 -6.85 10.54
C LEU A 81 -4.20 -7.56 11.44
N LYS A 82 -5.50 -7.35 11.21
CA LYS A 82 -6.57 -8.03 11.97
C LYS A 82 -6.49 -9.55 11.82
N LYS A 83 -6.20 -10.06 10.61
CA LYS A 83 -5.98 -11.50 10.37
C LYS A 83 -4.79 -12.04 11.16
N LEU A 84 -3.75 -11.23 11.35
CA LEU A 84 -2.60 -11.56 12.21
C LEU A 84 -2.89 -11.41 13.71
N GLY A 85 -4.10 -11.01 14.11
CA GLY A 85 -4.45 -10.74 15.51
C GLY A 85 -3.80 -9.47 16.06
N LYS A 86 -3.36 -8.56 15.19
CA LYS A 86 -2.73 -7.29 15.55
C LYS A 86 -3.69 -6.13 15.24
N GLU A 87 -3.67 -5.11 16.09
CA GLU A 87 -4.43 -3.89 15.88
C GLU A 87 -3.52 -2.79 15.33
N PRO A 88 -4.00 -1.96 14.38
CA PRO A 88 -3.23 -0.84 13.89
C PRO A 88 -2.94 0.14 15.02
N VAL A 89 -1.68 0.52 15.16
CA VAL A 89 -1.21 1.51 16.11
C VAL A 89 -1.74 2.88 15.65
N SER A 90 -2.64 3.48 16.43
CA SER A 90 -3.30 4.71 16.00
C SER A 90 -2.36 5.92 16.09
N MET A 91 -2.18 6.64 14.99
CA MET A 91 -1.90 8.07 15.04
C MET A 91 -2.99 8.82 14.27
N ALA A 92 -3.63 9.78 14.95
CA ALA A 92 -4.51 10.73 14.32
C ALA A 92 -3.69 11.70 13.45
N SER A 93 -3.94 11.76 12.14
CA SER A 93 -4.11 13.04 11.41
C SER A 93 -4.40 12.84 9.91
N ASN A 94 -5.51 13.44 9.49
CA ASN A 94 -5.93 13.86 8.14
C ASN A 94 -5.38 13.09 6.94
N GLY A 95 -6.26 12.29 6.33
CA GLY A 95 -6.11 11.80 4.97
C GLY A 95 -5.93 12.95 4.00
N ALA A 96 -4.68 13.22 3.61
CA ALA A 96 -4.39 13.98 2.42
C ALA A 96 -4.61 13.04 1.23
N SER A 97 -5.82 13.09 0.70
CA SER A 97 -6.17 12.44 -0.56
C SER A 97 -5.15 12.76 -1.64
N CYS A 98 -4.56 11.73 -2.24
CA CYS A 98 -3.72 11.88 -3.43
C CYS A 98 -4.54 11.90 -4.74
N SER A 99 -5.88 11.92 -4.66
CA SER A 99 -6.75 12.00 -5.83
C SER A 99 -6.80 13.44 -6.34
N ILE A 100 -6.69 13.62 -7.65
CA ILE A 100 -6.87 14.93 -8.32
C ILE A 100 -8.24 15.56 -7.95
N ASP A 101 -9.24 14.75 -7.62
CA ASP A 101 -10.60 15.17 -7.22
C ASP A 101 -10.77 15.36 -5.69
N GLY A 102 -9.72 15.15 -4.88
CA GLY A 102 -9.75 15.40 -3.43
C GLY A 102 -10.58 14.42 -2.59
N LYS A 103 -10.96 13.24 -3.10
CA LYS A 103 -11.90 12.28 -2.46
C LYS A 103 -11.30 11.15 -1.59
N GLY A 104 -10.06 11.26 -1.17
CA GLY A 104 -9.32 10.16 -0.53
C GLY A 104 -8.83 9.12 -1.56
N CYS A 105 -8.07 8.14 -1.09
CA CYS A 105 -7.68 6.94 -1.84
C CYS A 105 -8.83 5.95 -1.92
#